data_AF-A0A938SBZ7-F1
#
_entry.id   AF-A0A938SBZ7-F1
#
_cell.length_a   1.000
_cell.length_b   1.000
_cell.length_c   1.000
_cell.angle_alpha   90.00
_cell.angle_beta   90.00
_cell.angle_gamma   90.00
#
_symmetry.space_group_name_H-M   'P 1'
#
loop_
_entity.id
_entity.type
_entity.pdbx_description
1 polymer ?
#
loop_
_entity_poly.entity_id
_entity_poly.type
_entity_poly.pdbx_seq_one_letter_code
_entity_poly.pdbx_strand_id
1 'polypeptide(L)' 'MLIDTHAHLDFPDFDPDRREVIARAQDAGVGAIITV' A
#
# COMPACT_ATOMS: atom_id res chain seq x y z
N MET A 1 -8.00 6.27 11.75
CA MET A 1 -7.63 6.16 10.33
C MET A 1 -6.13 6.34 10.23
N LEU A 2 -5.39 5.28 9.96
CA LEU A 2 -3.93 5.35 9.81
C LEU A 2 -3.59 5.75 8.37
N ILE A 3 -2.56 6.57 8.20
CA ILE A 3 -2.06 6.97 6.87
C ILE A 3 -0.60 6.55 6.81
N ASP A 4 -0.27 5.72 5.83
CA ASP A 4 1.12 5.44 5.48
C ASP A 4 1.62 6.58 4.59
N THR A 5 2.45 7.44 5.15
CA THR A 5 2.94 8.65 4.48
C THR A 5 4.15 8.40 3.58
N HIS A 6 4.77 7.21 3.63
CA HIS A 6 5.96 6.90 2.85
C HIS A 6 6.02 5.39 2.55
N ALA A 7 5.62 5.03 1.33
CA ALA A 7 5.78 3.69 0.79
C ALA A 7 6.43 3.71 -0.60
N HIS A 8 6.95 2.58 -1.03
CA HIS A 8 7.50 2.37 -2.38
C HIS A 8 6.72 1.26 -3.10
N LEU A 9 5.38 1.39 -3.15
CA LEU A 9 4.53 0.43 -3.85
C LEU A 9 4.66 0.50 -5.38
N ASP A 10 5.43 1.46 -5.89
CA ASP A 10 5.82 1.60 -7.28
C ASP A 10 6.96 0.67 -7.71
N PHE A 11 7.69 0.07 -6.75
CA PHE A 11 8.78 -0.85 -7.05
C PHE A 11 8.29 -2.09 -7.83
N PRO A 12 9.12 -2.62 -8.76
CA PRO A 12 8.75 -3.77 -9.59
C PRO A 12 8.39 -5.03 -8.78
N ASP A 13 8.91 -5.16 -7.57
CA ASP A 13 8.63 -6.28 -6.66
C ASP A 13 7.13 -6.41 -6.34
N PHE A 14 6.38 -5.31 -6.42
CA PHE A 14 4.94 -5.28 -6.18
C PHE A 14 4.09 -5.46 -7.44
N ASP A 15 4.67 -5.51 -8.64
CA ASP A 15 3.88 -5.66 -9.88
C ASP A 15 2.95 -6.89 -9.89
N PRO A 16 3.35 -8.06 -9.37
CA PRO A 16 2.49 -9.24 -9.39
C PRO A 16 1.26 -9.13 -8.47
N ASP A 17 1.36 -8.42 -7.34
CA ASP A 17 0.36 -8.49 -6.27
C ASP A 17 0.00 -7.12 -5.63
N ARG A 18 0.35 -6.00 -6.27
CA ARG A 18 0.15 -4.64 -5.72
C ARG A 18 -1.24 -4.40 -5.16
N ARG A 19 -2.27 -4.86 -5.89
CA ARG A 19 -3.67 -4.70 -5.49
C ARG A 19 -4.01 -5.49 -4.23
N GLU A 20 -3.43 -6.68 -4.08
CA GLU A 20 -3.61 -7.53 -2.90
C GLU A 20 -2.91 -6.91 -1.68
N VAL A 21 -1.72 -6.35 -1.87
CA VAL A 21 -1.02 -5.57 -0.82
C VAL A 21 -1.88 -4.40 -0.34
N ILE A 22 -2.45 -3.62 -1.26
CA ILE A 22 -3.32 -2.49 -0.93
C ILE A 22 -4.57 -2.96 -0.18
N ALA A 23 -5.20 -4.04 -0.63
CA ALA A 23 -6.38 -4.60 0.04
C ALA A 23 -6.06 -5.05 1.48
N ARG A 24 -4.94 -5.77 1.68
CA ARG A 24 -4.47 -6.16 3.01
C ARG A 24 -4.21 -4.95 3.92
N ALA A 25 -3.65 -3.87 3.37
CA ALA A 25 -3.42 -2.65 4.12
C ALA A 25 -4.73 -1.96 4.54
N GLN A 26 -5.73 -1.94 3.66
CA GLN A 26 -7.07 -1.42 3.97
C GLN A 26 -7.75 -2.24 5.06
N ASP A 27 -7.71 -3.58 4.98
CA ASP A 27 -8.25 -4.49 5.99
C ASP A 27 -7.57 -4.30 7.36
N ALA A 28 -6.29 -3.92 7.37
CA ALA A 28 -5.53 -3.58 8.57
C ALA A 28 -5.79 -2.16 9.12
N GLY A 29 -6.64 -1.35 8.44
CA GLY A 29 -7.02 -0.01 8.90
C GLY A 29 -6.18 1.15 8.33
N VAL A 30 -5.36 0.89 7.30
CA VAL A 30 -4.64 1.92 6.55
C VAL A 30 -5.61 2.58 5.56
N GLY A 31 -6.00 3.82 5.83
CA GLY A 31 -6.97 4.56 5.03
C GLY A 31 -6.38 5.20 3.76
N ALA A 32 -5.08 5.49 3.77
CA ALA A 32 -4.37 6.02 2.61
C ALA A 32 -2.88 5.61 2.67
N ILE A 33 -2.29 5.42 1.49
CA ILE A 33 -0.88 5.11 1.30
C ILE A 33 -0.33 6.11 0.29
N ILE A 34 0.72 6.84 0.65
CA ILE A 34 1.42 7.77 -0.22
C ILE A 34 2.70 7.10 -0.73
N THR A 35 2.76 6.87 -2.04
CA THR A 35 3.93 6.30 -2.70
C THR A 35 4.87 7.40 -3.20
N VAL A 36 6.18 7.21 -3.05
CA VAL A 36 7.25 8.16 -3.38
C VAL A 36 8.34 7.57 -4.26
#